data_AF-A0A2A5AU70-F1
#
_entry.id   AF-A0A2A5AU70-F1
#
_cell.length_a   1.000
_cell.length_b   1.000
_cell.length_c   1.000
_cell.angle_alpha   90.00
_cell.angle_beta   90.00
_cell.angle_gamma   90.00
#
_symmetry.space_group_name_H-M   'P 1'
#
loop_
_entity.id
_entity.type
_entity.pdbx_description
1 polymer ?
#
loop_
_entity_poly.entity_id
_entity_poly.type
_entity_poly.pdbx_seq_one_letter_code
_entity_poly.pdbx_strand_id
1 'polypeptide(L)'
;MIKHIVGMSIYQCIIIFTITLAGEYIIPEDPDYIVKNLDNPGFVHPGRLYKWNGDDLYNVLLPIHGPSRNLTMVFNTFVFLQIFNMINARKINDEINPFADIFKNKMFIGIWLIIFLLQIVLTQFT
;
A
#
# COMPACT_ATOMS: atom_id res chain seq x y z
N MET A 1 -22.50 -11.00 -7.25
CA MET A 1 -22.18 -9.97 -6.24
C MET A 1 -21.16 -10.46 -5.22
N ILE A 2 -21.48 -11.47 -4.40
CA ILE A 2 -20.56 -12.01 -3.37
C ILE A 2 -19.20 -12.43 -3.93
N LYS A 3 -19.18 -13.11 -5.09
CA LYS A 3 -17.93 -13.54 -5.76
C LYS A 3 -16.94 -12.40 -6.03
N HIS A 4 -17.45 -11.23 -6.40
CA HIS A 4 -16.63 -10.04 -6.72
C HIS A 4 -16.07 -9.40 -5.45
N ILE A 5 -16.88 -9.36 -4.38
CA ILE A 5 -16.47 -8.83 -3.07
C ILE A 5 -15.39 -9.72 -2.45
N VAL A 6 -15.62 -11.04 -2.41
CA VAL A 6 -14.68 -12.01 -1.84
C VAL A 6 -13.41 -12.10 -2.67
N GLY A 7 -13.52 -12.06 -4.00
CA GLY A 7 -12.35 -12.04 -4.89
C GLY A 7 -11.46 -10.81 -4.66
N MET A 8 -12.06 -9.62 -4.60
CA MET A 8 -11.30 -8.39 -4.35
C MET A 8 -10.71 -8.35 -2.94
N SER A 9 -11.43 -8.81 -1.92
CA SER A 9 -10.90 -8.81 -0.55
C SER A 9 -9.73 -9.78 -0.40
N ILE A 10 -9.80 -10.98 -0.96
CA ILE A 10 -8.68 -11.94 -0.96
C ILE A 10 -7.48 -11.36 -1.71
N TYR A 11 -7.70 -10.78 -2.89
CA TYR A 11 -6.63 -10.14 -3.67
C TYR A 11 -5.93 -9.02 -2.89
N GLN A 12 -6.71 -8.13 -2.27
CA GLN A 12 -6.16 -7.05 -1.46
C GLN A 12 -5.40 -7.58 -0.23
N CYS A 13 -5.95 -8.58 0.48
CA CYS A 13 -5.28 -9.20 1.62
C CYS A 13 -3.94 -9.84 1.23
N ILE A 14 -3.89 -10.56 0.10
CA ILE A 14 -2.65 -11.19 -0.37
C ILE A 14 -1.58 -10.11 -0.59
N ILE A 15 -1.89 -9.05 -1.35
CA ILE A 15 -0.90 -8.00 -1.66
C ILE A 15 -0.44 -7.28 -0.39
N ILE A 16 -1.38 -6.87 0.47
CA ILE A 16 -1.03 -6.13 1.68
C ILE A 16 -0.22 -6.99 2.65
N PHE A 17 -0.57 -8.26 2.85
CA PHE A 17 0.22 -9.15 3.69
C PHE A 17 1.58 -9.45 3.09
N THR A 18 1.69 -9.63 1.77
CA THR A 18 3.00 -9.79 1.12
C THR A 18 3.89 -8.58 1.37
N ILE A 19 3.41 -7.35 1.20
CA ILE A 19 4.22 -6.15 1.43
C ILE A 19 4.54 -6.00 2.93
N THR A 20 3.58 -6.28 3.81
CA THR A 20 3.76 -6.11 5.26
C THR A 20 4.77 -7.11 5.83
N LEU A 21 4.72 -8.38 5.39
CA LEU A 21 5.56 -9.45 5.91
C LEU A 21 6.87 -9.62 5.14
N ALA A 22 6.81 -9.52 3.81
CA ALA A 22 7.96 -9.74 2.93
C ALA A 22 8.62 -8.43 2.46
N GLY A 23 8.08 -7.26 2.82
CA GLY A 23 8.65 -5.96 2.46
C GLY A 23 10.13 -5.84 2.83
N GLU A 24 10.53 -6.40 3.97
CA GLU A 24 11.93 -6.41 4.46
C GLU A 24 12.91 -7.24 3.59
N TYR A 25 12.40 -8.01 2.61
CA TYR A 25 13.20 -8.80 1.66
C TYR A 25 12.99 -8.40 0.20
N ILE A 26 11.95 -7.62 -0.10
CA ILE A 26 11.53 -7.32 -1.49
C ILE A 26 11.84 -5.86 -1.84
N ILE A 27 11.67 -4.94 -0.90
CA ILE A 27 11.74 -3.51 -1.18
C ILE A 27 13.19 -3.04 -0.96
N PRO A 28 13.91 -2.66 -2.02
CA PRO A 28 15.25 -2.12 -1.88
C PRO A 28 15.18 -0.74 -1.21
N GLU A 29 16.15 -0.45 -0.36
CA GLU A 29 16.30 0.83 0.31
C GLU A 29 17.63 1.47 -0.10
N ASP A 30 17.69 2.80 -0.01
CA ASP A 30 18.89 3.55 -0.31
C ASP A 30 20.04 3.16 0.65
N PRO A 31 21.26 2.85 0.13
CA PRO A 31 22.41 2.47 0.95
C PRO A 31 22.82 3.51 2.00
N ASP A 32 22.54 4.79 1.75
CA ASP A 32 22.87 5.93 2.61
C ASP A 32 21.71 6.31 3.54
N TYR A 33 20.60 5.58 3.51
CA TYR A 33 19.49 5.82 4.43
C TYR A 33 19.87 5.53 5.89
N ILE A 34 19.42 6.41 6.78
CA ILE A 34 19.77 6.41 8.21
C ILE A 34 19.21 5.20 8.97
N VAL A 35 17.99 4.74 8.64
CA VAL A 35 17.39 3.55 9.27
C VAL A 35 17.68 2.33 8.42
N LYS A 36 18.79 1.65 8.72
CA LYS A 36 19.20 0.44 8.01
C LYS A 36 18.54 -0.79 8.59
N ASN A 37 18.22 -1.75 7.73
CA ASN A 37 17.88 -3.09 8.17
C ASN A 37 19.19 -3.83 8.51
N LEU A 38 19.37 -4.16 9.79
CA LEU A 38 20.56 -4.86 10.31
C LEU A 38 20.60 -6.33 9.84
N ASP A 39 19.43 -6.94 9.68
CA ASP A 39 19.31 -8.35 9.32
C ASP A 39 19.50 -8.55 7.80
N ASN A 40 19.00 -7.61 6.99
CA ASN A 40 19.16 -7.60 5.52
C ASN A 40 19.60 -6.22 5.01
N PRO A 41 20.91 -5.93 4.93
CA PRO A 41 21.39 -4.63 4.45
C PRO A 41 21.01 -4.42 2.98
N GLY A 42 20.47 -3.24 2.67
CA GLY A 42 20.00 -2.86 1.33
C GLY A 42 18.48 -3.00 1.11
N PHE A 43 17.74 -3.50 2.11
CA PHE A 43 16.28 -3.56 2.09
C PHE A 43 15.66 -2.65 3.16
N VAL A 44 14.37 -2.35 3.00
CA VAL A 44 13.62 -1.49 3.93
C VAL A 44 13.61 -2.09 5.33
N HIS A 45 13.74 -1.23 6.34
CA HIS A 45 13.59 -1.64 7.73
C HIS A 45 12.13 -2.02 8.03
N PRO A 46 11.86 -3.16 8.68
CA PRO A 46 10.49 -3.59 8.99
C PRO A 46 9.75 -2.56 9.85
N GLY A 47 8.52 -2.23 9.46
CA GLY A 47 7.67 -1.29 10.22
C GLY A 47 6.98 -1.91 11.45
N ARG A 48 7.29 -3.17 11.78
CA ARG A 48 6.72 -3.88 12.93
C ARG A 48 7.36 -3.38 14.22
N LEU A 49 6.54 -3.18 15.26
CA LEU A 49 7.02 -2.63 16.54
C LEU A 49 7.95 -3.60 17.29
N TYR A 50 7.69 -4.90 17.20
CA TYR A 50 8.40 -5.94 17.94
C TYR A 50 8.95 -7.03 17.00
N LYS A 51 10.02 -7.70 17.44
CA LYS A 51 10.50 -8.94 16.82
C LYS A 51 9.59 -10.11 17.20
N TRP A 52 9.73 -11.22 16.49
CA TRP A 52 9.04 -12.48 16.82
C TRP A 52 9.39 -12.99 18.24
N ASN A 53 10.56 -12.61 18.76
CA ASN A 53 11.04 -12.95 20.10
C ASN A 53 10.48 -12.04 21.20
N GLY A 54 9.73 -10.99 20.84
CA GLY A 54 9.19 -10.00 21.79
C GLY A 54 10.09 -8.77 22.03
N ASP A 55 11.32 -8.77 21.52
CA ASP A 55 12.22 -7.61 21.62
C ASP A 55 11.71 -6.41 20.82
N ASP A 56 12.06 -5.19 21.25
CA ASP A 56 11.77 -3.96 20.52
C ASP A 56 12.45 -3.94 19.14
N LEU A 57 11.70 -3.55 18.11
CA LEU A 57 12.18 -3.40 16.72
C LEU A 57 12.04 -1.95 16.28
N TYR A 58 10.90 -1.57 15.71
CA TYR A 58 10.66 -0.19 15.29
C TYR A 58 10.26 0.73 16.46
N ASN A 59 9.86 0.17 17.61
CA ASN A 59 9.41 0.96 18.77
C ASN A 59 10.49 1.93 19.28
N VAL A 60 11.76 1.51 19.27
CA VAL A 60 12.90 2.35 19.65
C VAL A 60 13.24 3.43 18.60
N LEU A 61 12.89 3.18 17.33
CA LEU A 61 13.15 4.10 16.22
C LEU A 61 12.03 5.12 16.05
N LEU A 62 10.80 4.77 16.44
CA LEU A 62 9.60 5.60 16.29
C LEU A 62 9.77 7.03 16.85
N PRO A 63 10.28 7.26 18.09
CA PRO A 63 10.43 8.63 18.61
C PRO A 63 11.62 9.40 17.99
N ILE A 64 12.57 8.70 17.34
CA ILE A 64 13.80 9.31 16.81
C ILE A 64 13.65 9.64 15.32
N HIS A 65 13.06 8.72 14.56
CA HIS A 65 13.00 8.76 13.09
C HIS A 65 11.58 8.94 12.55
N GLY A 66 10.55 8.84 13.40
CA GLY A 66 9.17 9.01 13.00
C GLY A 66 8.58 7.80 12.26
N PRO A 67 7.59 7.98 11.37
CA PRO A 67 6.84 6.89 10.76
C PRO A 67 7.71 6.01 9.85
N SER A 68 7.43 4.70 9.86
CA SER A 68 8.18 3.72 9.07
C SER A 68 7.88 3.84 7.58
N ARG A 69 8.94 3.88 6.76
CA ARG A 69 8.84 3.82 5.29
C ARG A 69 8.12 2.57 4.79
N ASN A 70 8.33 1.43 5.44
CA ASN A 70 7.62 0.20 5.10
C ASN A 70 6.10 0.39 5.27
N LEU A 71 5.65 0.96 6.39
CA LEU A 71 4.23 1.25 6.61
C LEU A 71 3.69 2.31 5.64
N THR A 72 4.49 3.31 5.28
CA THR A 72 4.12 4.28 4.24
C THR A 72 3.88 3.59 2.89
N MET A 73 4.71 2.61 2.53
CA MET A 73 4.54 1.82 1.30
C MET A 73 3.29 0.92 1.36
N VAL A 74 3.00 0.31 2.51
CA VAL A 74 1.77 -0.45 2.74
C VAL A 74 0.54 0.45 2.56
N PHE A 75 0.53 1.61 3.21
CA PHE A 75 -0.55 2.59 3.08
C PHE A 75 -0.73 3.04 1.62
N ASN A 76 0.38 3.36 0.95
CA ASN A 76 0.33 3.82 -0.43
C ASN A 76 -0.26 2.76 -1.37
N THR A 77 0.19 1.52 -1.22
CA THR A 77 -0.35 0.40 -1.99
C THR A 77 -1.83 0.18 -1.69
N PHE A 78 -2.25 0.27 -0.42
CA PHE A 78 -3.65 0.14 -0.03
C PHE A 78 -4.56 1.16 -0.74
N VAL A 79 -4.15 2.44 -0.81
CA VAL A 79 -4.94 3.47 -1.50
C VAL A 79 -5.06 3.18 -2.98
N PHE A 80 -3.98 2.77 -3.66
CA PHE A 80 -4.03 2.38 -5.07
C PHE A 80 -4.91 1.14 -5.32
N LEU A 81 -4.89 0.17 -4.41
CA LEU A 81 -5.78 -0.98 -4.46
C LEU A 81 -7.26 -0.59 -4.33
N GLN A 82 -7.58 0.49 -3.61
CA GLN A 82 -8.95 1.02 -3.58
C GLN A 82 -9.35 1.67 -4.90
N ILE A 83 -8.44 2.41 -5.55
CA ILE A 83 -8.71 2.94 -6.90
C ILE A 83 -8.96 1.78 -7.88
N PHE A 84 -8.15 0.73 -7.83
CA PHE A 84 -8.36 -0.46 -8.65
C PHE A 84 -9.70 -1.15 -8.35
N ASN A 85 -10.09 -1.23 -7.08
CA ASN A 85 -11.40 -1.75 -6.69
C ASN A 85 -12.55 -0.89 -7.26
N MET A 86 -12.41 0.44 -7.27
CA MET A 86 -13.40 1.35 -7.88
C MET A 86 -13.58 1.09 -9.39
N ILE A 87 -12.50 0.73 -10.11
CA ILE A 87 -12.54 0.35 -11.53
C ILE A 87 -13.42 -0.89 -11.70
N ASN A 88 -13.10 -1.94 -10.96
CA ASN A 88 -13.75 -3.23 -11.13
C ASN A 88 -15.20 -3.23 -10.63
N ALA A 89 -15.51 -2.45 -9.59
CA ALA A 89 -16.86 -2.33 -9.05
C ALA A 89 -17.85 -1.64 -10.02
N ARG A 90 -17.35 -0.97 -11.07
CA ARG A 90 -18.20 -0.26 -12.04
C ARG A 90 -19.07 -1.20 -12.89
N LYS A 91 -18.60 -2.43 -13.13
CA LYS A 91 -19.29 -3.42 -13.96
C LYS A 91 -19.56 -4.68 -13.14
N ILE A 92 -20.78 -4.81 -12.60
CA ILE A 92 -21.14 -5.91 -11.70
C ILE A 92 -21.74 -7.13 -12.42
N ASN A 93 -22.22 -6.93 -13.66
CA ASN A 93 -22.95 -7.93 -14.45
C ASN A 93 -22.05 -8.81 -15.33
N ASP A 94 -20.88 -9.20 -14.81
CA ASP A 94 -19.90 -10.08 -15.49
C ASP A 94 -19.45 -9.60 -16.88
N GLU A 95 -19.38 -8.29 -17.09
CA GLU A 95 -18.78 -7.71 -18.29
C GLU A 95 -17.25 -7.78 -18.21
N ILE A 96 -16.60 -8.24 -19.28
CA ILE A 96 -15.15 -8.51 -19.30
C ILE A 96 -14.32 -7.22 -19.35
N ASN A 97 -14.89 -6.11 -19.86
CA ASN A 97 -14.17 -4.86 -20.06
C ASN A 97 -14.57 -3.78 -19.03
N PRO A 98 -13.83 -3.61 -17.92
CA PRO A 98 -14.12 -2.57 -16.93
C PRO A 98 -13.79 -1.16 -17.44
N PHE A 99 -12.98 -1.04 -18.50
CA PHE A 99 -12.57 0.23 -19.11
C PHE A 99 -13.55 0.76 -20.16
N ALA A 100 -14.53 -0.04 -20.58
CA ALA A 100 -15.55 0.39 -21.53
C ALA A 100 -16.30 1.63 -21.01
N ASP A 101 -16.37 2.69 -21.81
CA ASP A 101 -17.01 3.96 -21.48
C ASP A 101 -16.48 4.69 -20.23
N ILE A 102 -15.25 4.44 -19.77
CA ILE A 102 -14.75 5.03 -18.52
C ILE A 102 -14.74 6.56 -18.52
N PHE A 103 -14.48 7.16 -19.69
CA PHE A 103 -14.46 8.61 -19.89
C PHE A 103 -15.84 9.27 -19.96
N LYS A 104 -16.92 8.49 -20.05
CA LYS A 104 -18.28 9.03 -20.11
C LYS A 104 -18.72 9.63 -18.77
N ASN A 105 -18.18 9.12 -17.66
CA ASN A 105 -18.49 9.65 -16.32
C ASN A 105 -17.37 10.57 -15.82
N LYS A 106 -17.54 11.88 -16.02
CA LYS A 106 -16.58 12.90 -15.58
C LYS A 106 -16.42 12.97 -14.05
N MET A 107 -17.46 12.67 -13.29
CA MET A 107 -17.40 12.64 -11.82
C MET A 107 -16.49 11.52 -11.32
N PHE A 108 -16.55 10.36 -11.96
CA PHE A 108 -15.70 9.22 -11.63
C PHE A 108 -14.21 9.54 -11.82
N ILE A 109 -13.86 10.21 -12.92
CA ILE A 109 -12.49 10.69 -13.18
C ILE A 109 -12.09 11.75 -12.15
N GLY A 110 -12.99 12.70 -11.84
CA GLY A 110 -12.72 13.73 -10.85
C GLY A 110 -12.35 13.18 -9.48
N ILE A 111 -13.07 12.15 -9.01
CA ILE A 111 -12.77 11.50 -7.72
C ILE A 111 -11.38 10.86 -7.73
N TRP A 112 -11.00 10.16 -8.81
CA TRP A 112 -9.66 9.57 -8.90
C TRP A 112 -8.55 10.61 -8.92
N LEU A 113 -8.74 11.72 -9.63
CA LEU A 113 -7.77 12.81 -9.64
C LEU A 113 -7.59 13.39 -8.24
N ILE A 114 -8.68 13.58 -7.49
CA ILE A 114 -8.62 14.04 -6.10
C ILE A 114 -7.85 13.04 -5.23
N ILE A 115 -8.17 11.75 -5.31
CA ILE A 115 -7.47 10.71 -4.53
C ILE A 115 -5.98 10.72 -4.86
N PHE A 116 -5.62 10.77 -6.15
CA PHE A 116 -4.23 10.78 -6.59
C PHE A 116 -3.46 12.01 -6.09
N LEU A 117 -4.06 13.21 -6.18
CA LEU A 117 -3.44 14.44 -5.69
C LEU A 117 -3.27 14.44 -4.17
N LEU A 118 -4.31 14.04 -3.43
CA LEU A 118 -4.21 13.89 -1.97
C LEU A 118 -3.15 12.86 -1.60
N GLN A 119 -3.03 11.78 -2.35
CA GLN A 119 -2.03 10.75 -2.10
C GLN A 119 -0.60 11.29 -2.25
N ILE A 120 -0.34 12.12 -3.26
CA ILE A 120 0.95 12.80 -3.41
C ILE A 120 1.20 13.71 -2.20
N VAL A 121 0.19 14.49 -1.79
CA VAL A 121 0.35 15.43 -0.69
C VAL A 121 0.67 14.71 0.62
N LEU A 122 -0.10 13.67 0.94
CA LEU A 122 0.07 12.87 2.15
C LEU A 122 1.38 12.08 2.16
N THR A 123 1.88 11.63 1.00
CA THR A 123 3.11 10.82 0.96
C THR A 123 4.37 11.67 1.03
N GLN A 124 4.35 12.90 0.51
CA GLN A 124 5.54 13.74 0.40
C GLN A 124 5.63 14.82 1.48
N PHE A 125 4.51 15.27 2.04
CA PHE A 125 4.48 16.42 2.95
C PHE A 125 3.90 16.10 4.34
N THR A 126 3.58 14.84 4.64
CA THR A 126 3.09 14.39 5.95
C THR A 126 3.91 13.19 6.40
#